data_AF-A0A291GZH4-F1
#
_entry.id   AF-A0A291GZH4-F1
#
_cell.length_a   1.000
_cell.length_b   1.000
_cell.length_c   1.000
_cell.angle_alpha   90.00
_cell.angle_beta   90.00
_cell.angle_gamma   90.00
#
_symmetry.space_group_name_H-M   'P 1'
#
loop_
_entity.id
_entity.type
_entity.pdbx_description
1 polymer ?
#
loop_
_entity_poly.entity_id
_entity_poly.type
_entity_poly.pdbx_seq_one_letter_code
_entity_poly.pdbx_strand_id
1 'polypeptide(L)'
;MSQRTLSVAAALVLTFALAACGEESEGPVTTPPPTIGAGSSDGSGDEPSDGGGGGEGEGEASDGGGESEGTTDAASSVPAPDPADYPGMDEETPEGAEQAFSYFWDVAIAGFQGGDYAQLEVLGAERCENCDELIKQMQDLDERNEHWSPLVTTEVDLVSKPDDGDFDYIVTYTFIIPAHTEPSDKGAEPSEWDEITYESTGGLVWESGAWKVVDFSADYSEGVEG
;
A
#
# COMPACT_ATOMS: atom_id res chain seq x y z
N MET A 1 17.72 48.94 -31.43
CA MET A 1 18.58 48.07 -32.24
C MET A 1 17.96 46.70 -32.25
N SER A 2 17.40 46.29 -33.40
CA SER A 2 16.77 44.97 -33.59
C SER A 2 17.83 43.87 -33.63
N GLN A 3 17.62 42.79 -32.89
CA GLN A 3 18.26 41.51 -33.18
C GLN A 3 17.22 40.52 -33.64
N ARG A 4 17.55 39.92 -34.78
CA ARG A 4 16.66 39.26 -35.73
C ARG A 4 16.65 37.77 -35.43
N THR A 5 15.46 37.19 -35.45
CA THR A 5 15.21 35.75 -35.54
C THR A 5 15.86 35.14 -36.78
N LEU A 6 16.56 34.02 -36.63
CA LEU A 6 16.96 33.14 -37.73
C LEU A 6 16.62 31.70 -37.34
N SER A 7 15.53 31.20 -37.93
CA SER A 7 15.25 29.78 -38.07
C SER A 7 16.07 29.23 -39.24
N VAL A 8 16.72 28.08 -39.04
CA VAL A 8 17.26 27.24 -40.12
C VAL A 8 16.77 25.82 -39.87
N ALA A 9 16.10 25.25 -40.86
CA ALA A 9 15.63 23.87 -40.93
C ALA A 9 16.55 23.05 -41.85
N ALA A 10 16.81 21.78 -41.50
CA ALA A 10 17.21 20.68 -42.41
C ALA A 10 17.17 19.36 -41.59
N ALA A 11 16.19 18.47 -41.78
CA ALA A 11 16.08 17.43 -42.83
C ALA A 11 16.84 16.11 -42.52
N LEU A 12 16.07 15.14 -42.02
CA LEU A 12 16.04 13.68 -42.25
C LEU A 12 17.34 12.90 -42.54
N VAL A 13 17.64 11.90 -41.69
CA VAL A 13 18.05 10.56 -42.14
C VAL A 13 17.43 9.51 -41.22
N LEU A 14 16.46 8.74 -41.74
CA LEU A 14 15.94 7.50 -41.14
C LEU A 14 16.76 6.33 -41.71
N THR A 15 17.64 5.76 -40.91
CA THR A 15 18.27 4.46 -41.19
C THR A 15 17.66 3.40 -40.29
N PHE A 16 16.75 2.61 -40.84
CA PHE A 16 16.38 1.30 -40.31
C PHE A 16 17.53 0.33 -40.59
N ALA A 17 18.15 -0.20 -39.53
CA ALA A 17 18.98 -1.39 -39.61
C ALA A 17 18.39 -2.42 -38.64
N LEU A 18 17.54 -3.30 -39.18
CA LEU A 18 17.16 -4.56 -38.55
C LEU A 18 18.34 -5.51 -38.67
N ALA A 19 19.06 -5.71 -37.57
CA ALA A 19 19.91 -6.87 -37.36
C ALA A 19 19.26 -7.71 -36.25
N ALA A 20 19.00 -8.97 -36.59
CA ALA A 20 18.35 -9.97 -35.77
C ALA A 20 19.34 -10.68 -34.84
N CYS A 21 18.75 -11.41 -33.89
CA CYS A 21 19.30 -12.50 -33.07
C CYS A 21 20.08 -12.12 -31.81
N GLY A 22 19.36 -12.22 -30.69
CA GLY A 22 19.53 -13.36 -29.78
C GLY A 22 20.59 -13.17 -28.70
N GLU A 23 20.13 -12.82 -27.51
CA GLU A 23 20.64 -13.43 -26.29
C GLU A 23 19.50 -13.45 -25.27
N GLU A 24 19.16 -14.66 -24.85
CA GLU A 24 18.42 -14.96 -23.64
C GLU A 24 19.18 -14.36 -22.44
N SER A 25 18.88 -13.11 -22.09
CA SER A 25 19.16 -12.61 -20.75
C SER A 25 17.85 -12.75 -19.99
N GLU A 26 17.83 -13.72 -19.08
CA GLU A 26 17.05 -13.63 -17.85
C GLU A 26 17.29 -12.23 -17.30
N GLY A 27 16.33 -11.33 -17.57
CA GLY A 27 16.33 -10.01 -16.94
C GLY A 27 16.20 -10.20 -15.44
N PRO A 28 16.66 -9.23 -14.62
CA PRO A 28 16.33 -9.25 -13.20
C PRO A 28 14.83 -9.46 -13.09
N VAL A 29 14.45 -10.47 -12.32
CA VAL A 29 13.05 -10.66 -11.91
C VAL A 29 12.73 -9.36 -11.21
N THR A 30 12.03 -8.46 -11.89
CA THR A 30 11.61 -7.19 -11.29
C THR A 30 10.56 -7.61 -10.29
N THR A 31 10.97 -7.79 -9.04
CA THR A 31 10.06 -7.92 -7.92
C THR A 31 9.03 -6.81 -8.08
N PRO A 32 7.72 -7.14 -8.13
CA PRO A 32 6.69 -6.12 -8.22
C PRO A 32 6.89 -5.11 -7.08
N PRO A 33 6.53 -3.83 -7.27
CA PRO A 33 6.67 -2.81 -6.23
C PRO A 33 5.99 -3.28 -4.94
N PRO A 34 6.49 -2.84 -3.77
CA PRO A 34 5.91 -3.21 -2.50
C PRO A 34 4.44 -2.79 -2.48
N THR A 35 3.63 -3.62 -1.85
CA THR A 35 2.17 -3.58 -1.97
C THR A 35 1.51 -2.37 -1.32
N ILE A 36 2.27 -1.55 -0.58
CA ILE A 36 1.77 -0.40 0.19
C ILE A 36 1.14 0.72 -0.67
N GLY A 37 1.30 0.71 -2.00
CA GLY A 37 0.73 1.73 -2.89
C GLY A 37 -0.68 1.42 -3.40
N ALA A 38 -1.71 2.10 -2.86
CA ALA A 38 -2.98 2.28 -3.56
C ALA A 38 -2.75 3.26 -4.72
N GLY A 39 -2.65 2.75 -5.96
CA GLY A 39 -2.58 3.59 -7.16
C GLY A 39 -1.27 3.57 -7.96
N SER A 40 -0.81 2.40 -8.39
CA SER A 40 -0.04 2.29 -9.64
C SER A 40 -0.91 1.62 -10.72
N SER A 41 -1.77 2.42 -11.35
CA SER A 41 -2.52 2.01 -12.54
C SER A 41 -1.60 1.92 -13.75
N ASP A 42 -0.98 0.76 -13.96
CA ASP A 42 -0.49 0.38 -15.29
C ASP A 42 -1.64 -0.27 -16.08
N GLY A 43 -2.37 0.59 -16.78
CA GLY A 43 -3.47 0.20 -17.64
C GLY A 43 -3.05 -0.77 -18.74
N SER A 44 -3.66 -1.95 -18.73
CA SER A 44 -3.91 -2.77 -19.91
C SER A 44 -5.23 -3.50 -19.70
N GLY A 45 -6.31 -2.86 -20.13
CA GLY A 45 -7.59 -3.52 -20.23
C GLY A 45 -7.57 -4.56 -21.35
N ASP A 46 -8.14 -5.73 -21.08
CA ASP A 46 -8.73 -6.58 -22.10
C ASP A 46 -9.90 -7.39 -21.47
N GLU A 47 -10.85 -7.74 -22.33
CA GLU A 47 -12.30 -7.89 -22.09
C GLU A 47 -12.75 -9.11 -21.23
N PRO A 48 -14.00 -9.15 -20.73
CA PRO A 48 -14.54 -10.36 -20.12
C PRO A 48 -14.96 -11.36 -21.20
N SER A 49 -14.53 -12.62 -21.10
CA SER A 49 -15.06 -13.71 -21.91
C SER A 49 -15.90 -14.66 -21.07
N ASP A 50 -17.18 -14.72 -21.43
CA ASP A 50 -18.16 -15.76 -21.09
C ASP A 50 -17.65 -17.17 -21.43
N GLY A 51 -17.87 -18.11 -20.51
CA GLY A 51 -17.59 -19.53 -20.74
C GLY A 51 -18.37 -20.43 -19.77
N GLY A 52 -19.64 -20.69 -20.08
CA GLY A 52 -20.46 -21.67 -19.36
C GLY A 52 -20.07 -23.12 -19.64
N GLY A 53 -20.26 -23.99 -18.65
CA GLY A 53 -20.14 -25.44 -18.78
C GLY A 53 -20.64 -26.15 -17.51
N GLY A 54 -21.87 -26.67 -17.57
CA GLY A 54 -22.47 -27.46 -16.49
C GLY A 54 -21.90 -28.88 -16.37
N GLY A 55 -22.07 -29.46 -15.19
CA GLY A 55 -21.79 -30.87 -14.90
C GLY A 55 -22.28 -31.23 -13.50
N GLU A 56 -23.46 -31.83 -13.44
CA GLU A 56 -24.05 -32.41 -12.24
C GLU A 56 -23.25 -33.65 -11.80
N GLY A 57 -23.06 -33.81 -10.49
CA GLY A 57 -22.44 -34.98 -9.89
C GLY A 57 -22.95 -35.17 -8.47
N GLU A 58 -24.00 -35.96 -8.33
CA GLU A 58 -24.56 -36.41 -7.05
C GLU A 58 -23.58 -37.36 -6.34
N GLY A 59 -23.45 -37.22 -5.01
CA GLY A 59 -22.59 -38.07 -4.20
C GLY A 59 -22.83 -37.90 -2.70
N GLU A 60 -23.88 -38.57 -2.21
CA GLU A 60 -24.07 -39.18 -0.89
C GLU A 60 -23.70 -38.44 0.41
N ALA A 61 -24.70 -38.35 1.29
CA ALA A 61 -24.62 -37.89 2.67
C ALA A 61 -23.75 -38.79 3.55
N SER A 62 -22.99 -38.18 4.47
CA SER A 62 -22.55 -38.83 5.70
C SER A 62 -22.71 -37.88 6.88
N ASP A 63 -23.63 -38.27 7.77
CA ASP A 63 -23.83 -37.77 9.11
C ASP A 63 -22.54 -37.94 9.94
N GLY A 64 -22.13 -36.88 10.61
CA GLY A 64 -20.91 -36.85 11.42
C GLY A 64 -20.96 -35.68 12.39
N GLY A 65 -21.75 -35.85 13.46
CA GLY A 65 -21.77 -34.92 14.58
C GLY A 65 -20.37 -34.73 15.16
N GLY A 66 -19.97 -33.46 15.21
CA GLY A 66 -18.80 -32.97 15.92
C GLY A 66 -19.13 -31.58 16.44
N GLU A 67 -19.75 -31.53 17.61
CA GLU A 67 -19.67 -30.35 18.46
C GLU A 67 -18.21 -30.24 18.90
N SER A 68 -17.47 -29.23 18.44
CA SER A 68 -16.45 -28.61 19.28
C SER A 68 -15.92 -27.33 18.66
N GLU A 69 -15.85 -26.34 19.54
CA GLU A 69 -15.10 -25.10 19.45
C GLU A 69 -15.53 -24.16 18.32
N GLY A 70 -16.39 -23.19 18.68
CA GLY A 70 -16.42 -21.93 17.95
C GLY A 70 -14.98 -21.46 17.76
N THR A 71 -14.64 -21.08 16.53
CA THR A 71 -13.42 -20.37 16.19
C THR A 71 -13.19 -19.31 17.26
N THR A 72 -12.31 -19.63 18.21
CA THR A 72 -11.67 -18.63 19.02
C THR A 72 -10.92 -17.79 18.01
N ASP A 73 -11.30 -16.52 17.85
CA ASP A 73 -10.43 -15.50 17.28
C ASP A 73 -9.03 -15.77 17.81
N ALA A 74 -8.16 -16.27 16.95
CA ALA A 74 -6.76 -16.43 17.29
C ALA A 74 -6.25 -15.00 17.40
N ALA A 75 -6.19 -14.48 18.63
CA ALA A 75 -5.70 -13.13 18.88
C ALA A 75 -4.38 -12.93 18.13
N SER A 76 -4.32 -11.89 17.30
CA SER A 76 -3.15 -11.51 16.51
C SER A 76 -1.88 -11.54 17.38
N SER A 77 -0.82 -12.19 16.89
CA SER A 77 0.45 -12.26 17.61
C SER A 77 1.25 -10.97 17.54
N VAL A 78 0.94 -10.10 16.57
CA VAL A 78 1.53 -8.77 16.45
C VAL A 78 0.69 -7.79 17.27
N PRO A 79 1.29 -7.07 18.24
CA PRO A 79 0.56 -6.11 19.05
C PRO A 79 0.08 -4.95 18.18
N ALA A 80 -1.18 -4.55 18.37
CA ALA A 80 -1.65 -3.29 17.82
C ALA A 80 -0.87 -2.11 18.45
N PRO A 81 -0.58 -1.04 17.69
CA PRO A 81 0.03 0.16 18.24
C PRO A 81 -0.87 0.78 19.33
N ASP A 82 -0.28 1.33 20.39
CA ASP A 82 -1.04 1.94 21.48
C ASP A 82 -1.34 3.41 21.15
N PRO A 83 -2.62 3.84 21.06
CA PRO A 83 -2.97 5.25 20.85
C PRO A 83 -2.30 6.21 21.83
N ALA A 84 -1.94 5.77 23.03
CA ALA A 84 -1.28 6.59 24.04
C ALA A 84 0.13 7.04 23.63
N ASP A 85 0.76 6.36 22.65
CA ASP A 85 2.08 6.71 22.13
C ASP A 85 2.04 7.87 21.11
N TYR A 86 0.84 8.36 20.74
CA TYR A 86 0.62 9.43 19.76
C TYR A 86 -0.04 10.66 20.42
N PRO A 87 0.72 11.42 21.24
CA PRO A 87 0.17 12.50 22.03
C PRO A 87 -0.37 13.64 21.16
N GLY A 88 -1.59 14.09 21.45
CA GLY A 88 -2.20 15.22 20.73
C GLY A 88 -2.99 14.82 19.48
N MET A 89 -2.99 13.53 19.09
CA MET A 89 -3.84 13.00 18.02
C MET A 89 -5.34 13.32 18.21
N ASP A 90 -5.79 13.48 19.45
CA ASP A 90 -7.18 13.83 19.80
C ASP A 90 -7.42 15.35 19.90
N GLU A 91 -6.51 16.18 19.37
CA GLU A 91 -6.64 17.65 19.36
C GLU A 91 -6.72 18.19 17.93
N GLU A 92 -7.60 19.18 17.71
CA GLU A 92 -7.76 19.88 16.42
C GLU A 92 -6.59 20.86 16.18
N THR A 93 -5.40 20.32 15.97
CA THR A 93 -4.14 21.05 15.76
C THR A 93 -3.34 20.43 14.59
N PRO A 94 -2.41 21.20 13.97
CA PRO A 94 -1.51 20.63 12.96
C PRO A 94 -0.73 19.41 13.48
N GLU A 95 -0.20 19.52 14.70
CA GLU A 95 0.54 18.43 15.34
C GLU A 95 -0.37 17.23 15.65
N GLY A 96 -1.65 17.45 15.94
CA GLY A 96 -2.63 16.38 16.09
C GLY A 96 -2.86 15.62 14.78
N ALA A 97 -2.93 16.32 13.64
CA ALA A 97 -3.06 15.69 12.34
C ALA A 97 -1.83 14.84 11.99
N GLU A 98 -0.63 15.34 12.29
CA GLU A 98 0.64 14.61 12.14
C GLU A 98 0.62 13.30 12.93
N GLN A 99 0.29 13.37 14.23
CA GLN A 99 0.27 12.19 15.10
C GLN A 99 -0.82 11.19 14.70
N ALA A 100 -1.98 11.67 14.24
CA ALA A 100 -3.04 10.81 13.71
C ALA A 100 -2.60 10.04 12.46
N PHE A 101 -1.87 10.70 11.55
CA PHE A 101 -1.40 10.06 10.32
C PHE A 101 -0.26 9.09 10.57
N SER A 102 0.64 9.40 11.50
CA SER A 102 1.68 8.47 11.97
C SER A 102 1.03 7.21 12.59
N TYR A 103 0.02 7.38 13.46
CA TYR A 103 -0.73 6.26 14.02
C TYR A 103 -1.45 5.42 12.95
N PHE A 104 -2.06 6.05 11.95
CA PHE A 104 -2.67 5.35 10.81
C PHE A 104 -1.67 4.40 10.13
N TRP A 105 -0.46 4.86 9.85
CA TRP A 105 0.57 4.05 9.21
C TRP A 105 1.09 2.93 10.10
N ASP A 106 1.30 3.18 11.40
CA ASP A 106 1.74 2.12 12.31
C ASP A 106 0.69 1.03 12.49
N VAL A 107 -0.60 1.38 12.47
CA VAL A 107 -1.70 0.39 12.46
C VAL A 107 -1.66 -0.42 11.15
N ALA A 108 -1.49 0.24 10.01
CA ALA A 108 -1.41 -0.45 8.71
C ALA A 108 -0.21 -1.41 8.65
N ILE A 109 0.97 -0.98 9.10
CA ILE A 109 2.18 -1.81 9.13
C ILE A 109 2.04 -2.99 10.10
N ALA A 110 1.38 -2.80 11.25
CA ALA A 110 1.05 -3.91 12.14
C ALA A 110 0.10 -4.90 11.45
N GLY A 111 -0.91 -4.40 10.72
CA GLY A 111 -1.87 -5.23 9.98
C GLY A 111 -1.23 -6.09 8.90
N PHE A 112 -0.28 -5.56 8.12
CA PHE A 112 0.49 -6.35 7.15
C PHE A 112 1.27 -7.52 7.77
N GLN A 113 1.62 -7.42 9.06
CA GLN A 113 2.29 -8.48 9.82
C GLN A 113 1.30 -9.44 10.53
N GLY A 114 0.00 -9.30 10.28
CA GLY A 114 -1.07 -10.07 10.92
C GLY A 114 -1.57 -9.51 12.26
N GLY A 115 -1.29 -8.23 12.53
CA GLY A 115 -1.84 -7.45 13.63
C GLY A 115 -3.30 -7.03 13.40
N ASP A 116 -3.94 -6.48 14.43
CA ASP A 116 -5.29 -5.90 14.30
C ASP A 116 -5.23 -4.56 13.55
N TYR A 117 -5.94 -4.48 12.43
CA TYR A 117 -6.08 -3.28 11.59
C TYR A 117 -7.49 -2.72 11.55
N ALA A 118 -8.42 -3.20 12.40
CA ALA A 118 -9.80 -2.70 12.45
C ALA A 118 -9.87 -1.20 12.75
N GLN A 119 -8.85 -0.68 13.44
CA GLN A 119 -8.74 0.75 13.74
C GLN A 119 -8.59 1.61 12.47
N LEU A 120 -8.13 1.07 11.33
CA LEU A 120 -8.06 1.83 10.07
C LEU A 120 -9.44 2.27 9.58
N GLU A 121 -10.49 1.48 9.82
CA GLU A 121 -11.87 1.88 9.49
C GLU A 121 -12.33 3.09 10.33
N VAL A 122 -11.76 3.24 11.52
CA VAL A 122 -12.04 4.38 12.40
C VAL A 122 -11.18 5.58 12.02
N LEU A 123 -9.94 5.38 11.60
CA LEU A 123 -9.00 6.45 11.24
C LEU A 123 -9.26 6.99 9.83
N GLY A 124 -9.76 6.17 8.91
CA GLY A 124 -10.22 6.59 7.59
C GLY A 124 -11.55 7.34 7.66
N ALA A 125 -11.74 8.31 6.77
CA ALA A 125 -13.05 8.86 6.46
C ALA A 125 -13.85 7.86 5.62
N GLU A 126 -15.19 7.91 5.70
CA GLU A 126 -16.09 7.04 4.90
C GLU A 126 -15.84 7.13 3.38
N ARG A 127 -15.25 8.24 2.93
CA ARG A 127 -14.94 8.51 1.51
C ARG A 127 -13.50 8.17 1.11
N CYS A 128 -12.72 7.53 1.98
CA CYS A 128 -11.32 7.20 1.71
C CYS A 128 -11.19 5.88 0.93
N GLU A 129 -11.31 5.95 -0.40
CA GLU A 129 -11.20 4.77 -1.27
C GLU A 129 -9.84 4.06 -1.09
N ASN A 130 -8.74 4.80 -0.93
CA ASN A 130 -7.41 4.24 -0.69
C ASN A 130 -7.30 3.53 0.67
N CYS A 131 -8.08 3.94 1.68
CA CYS A 131 -8.14 3.25 2.97
C CYS A 131 -8.84 1.89 2.82
N ASP A 132 -9.93 1.83 2.04
CA ASP A 132 -10.65 0.59 1.75
C ASP A 132 -9.76 -0.40 0.97
N GLU A 133 -9.01 0.09 -0.02
CA GLU A 133 -8.05 -0.73 -0.77
C GLU A 133 -6.95 -1.27 0.15
N LEU A 134 -6.40 -0.45 1.03
CA LEU A 134 -5.37 -0.85 2.00
C LEU A 134 -5.88 -1.93 2.96
N ILE A 135 -7.07 -1.74 3.54
CA ILE A 135 -7.72 -2.73 4.41
C ILE A 135 -7.96 -4.04 3.65
N LYS A 136 -8.41 -3.96 2.40
CA LYS A 136 -8.64 -5.14 1.56
C LYS A 136 -7.36 -5.95 1.34
N GLN A 137 -6.21 -5.30 1.16
CA GLN A 137 -4.95 -6.02 1.01
C GLN A 137 -4.60 -6.84 2.25
N MET A 138 -4.80 -6.28 3.44
CA MET A 138 -4.60 -6.98 4.72
C MET A 138 -5.59 -8.14 4.90
N GLN A 139 -6.86 -7.95 4.54
CA GLN A 139 -7.85 -9.03 4.53
C GLN A 139 -7.45 -10.18 3.60
N ASP A 140 -7.02 -9.85 2.38
CA ASP A 140 -6.59 -10.85 1.40
C ASP A 140 -5.34 -11.63 1.89
N LEU A 141 -4.46 -11.01 2.70
CA LEU A 141 -3.30 -11.64 3.35
C LEU A 141 -3.73 -12.58 4.50
N ASP A 142 -4.63 -12.12 5.37
CA ASP A 142 -5.21 -12.92 6.46
C ASP A 142 -5.93 -14.17 5.94
N GLU A 143 -6.73 -14.04 4.89
CA GLU A 143 -7.45 -15.16 4.26
C GLU A 143 -6.51 -16.26 3.77
N ARG A 144 -5.27 -15.89 3.40
CA ARG A 144 -4.22 -16.83 2.96
C ARG A 144 -3.29 -17.26 4.09
N ASN A 145 -3.40 -16.68 5.27
CA ASN A 145 -2.45 -16.84 6.37
C ASN A 145 -1.01 -16.58 5.90
N GLU A 146 -0.85 -15.51 5.12
CA GLU A 146 0.41 -15.07 4.52
C GLU A 146 0.65 -13.63 4.98
N HIS A 147 1.69 -13.40 5.78
CA HIS A 147 1.96 -12.09 6.40
C HIS A 147 3.40 -11.65 6.16
N TRP A 148 3.62 -10.35 6.27
CA TRP A 148 4.96 -9.78 6.27
C TRP A 148 5.77 -10.30 7.46
N SER A 149 7.08 -10.43 7.30
CA SER A 149 7.96 -10.76 8.43
C SER A 149 7.91 -9.66 9.50
N PRO A 150 8.11 -9.98 10.78
CA PRO A 150 8.11 -8.99 11.85
C PRO A 150 9.09 -7.84 11.60
N LEU A 151 8.62 -6.61 11.72
CA LEU A 151 9.39 -5.38 11.52
C LEU A 151 8.88 -4.23 12.40
N VAL A 152 9.73 -3.21 12.57
CA VAL A 152 9.40 -1.97 13.26
C VAL A 152 9.91 -0.82 12.40
N THR A 153 9.04 0.13 12.11
CA THR A 153 9.34 1.34 11.33
C THR A 153 10.25 2.29 12.09
N THR A 154 10.96 3.16 11.37
CA THR A 154 11.68 4.29 11.96
C THR A 154 11.21 5.59 11.31
N GLU A 155 10.63 6.48 12.09
CA GLU A 155 10.28 7.83 11.64
C GLU A 155 11.53 8.62 11.23
N VAL A 156 11.46 9.25 10.07
CA VAL A 156 12.51 10.14 9.53
C VAL A 156 12.07 11.59 9.60
N ASP A 157 10.85 11.88 9.11
CA ASP A 157 10.27 13.21 9.10
C ASP A 157 8.74 13.12 9.13
N LEU A 158 8.11 14.12 9.75
CA LEU A 158 6.68 14.21 9.87
C LEU A 158 6.30 15.69 9.90
N VAL A 159 5.61 16.14 8.85
CA VAL A 159 5.30 17.56 8.66
C VAL A 159 3.90 17.76 8.11
N SER A 160 3.18 18.71 8.67
CA SER A 160 1.89 19.15 8.16
C SER A 160 1.94 20.54 7.54
N LYS A 161 0.99 20.79 6.64
CA LYS A 161 0.67 22.12 6.15
C LYS A 161 -0.85 22.26 6.02
N PRO A 162 -1.40 23.46 6.27
CA PRO A 162 -2.81 23.69 5.97
C PRO A 162 -3.06 23.52 4.48
N ASP A 163 -4.24 23.03 4.14
CA ASP A 163 -4.73 22.99 2.76
C ASP A 163 -5.87 24.00 2.58
N ASP A 164 -5.86 24.69 1.44
CA ASP A 164 -6.93 25.63 1.07
C ASP A 164 -8.04 24.93 0.24
N GLY A 165 -7.95 23.60 0.11
CA GLY A 165 -8.76 22.74 -0.74
C GLY A 165 -9.74 21.86 0.04
N ASP A 166 -9.68 20.56 -0.22
CA ASP A 166 -10.63 19.56 0.27
C ASP A 166 -10.22 18.95 1.63
N PHE A 167 -9.04 19.32 2.15
CA PHE A 167 -8.50 18.86 3.42
C PHE A 167 -8.30 20.04 4.38
N ASP A 168 -8.27 19.76 5.69
CA ASP A 168 -7.85 20.76 6.67
C ASP A 168 -6.32 20.83 6.72
N TYR A 169 -5.66 19.67 6.68
CA TYR A 169 -4.21 19.54 6.62
C TYR A 169 -3.79 18.47 5.61
N ILE A 170 -2.67 18.74 4.94
CA ILE A 170 -1.89 17.72 4.23
C ILE A 170 -0.70 17.38 5.12
N VAL A 171 -0.53 16.10 5.43
CA VAL A 171 0.57 15.57 6.22
C VAL A 171 1.49 14.77 5.30
N THR A 172 2.79 15.05 5.33
CA THR A 172 3.83 14.22 4.73
C THR A 172 4.55 13.48 5.84
N TYR A 173 4.57 12.14 5.75
CA TYR A 173 5.22 11.25 6.69
C TYR A 173 6.29 10.43 5.97
N THR A 174 7.54 10.60 6.37
CA THR A 174 8.68 9.84 5.86
C THR A 174 9.14 8.88 6.93
N PHE A 175 9.20 7.59 6.60
CA PHE A 175 9.62 6.54 7.50
C PHE A 175 10.39 5.45 6.78
N ILE A 176 11.22 4.73 7.52
CA ILE A 176 12.01 3.62 7.02
C ILE A 176 11.35 2.31 7.43
N ILE A 177 11.16 1.42 6.47
CA ILE A 177 10.87 0.01 6.71
C ILE A 177 12.21 -0.75 6.59
N PRO A 178 12.65 -1.48 7.63
CA PRO A 178 13.89 -2.25 7.55
C PRO A 178 13.75 -3.41 6.58
N ALA A 179 14.87 -4.07 6.27
CA ALA A 179 14.84 -5.29 5.46
C ALA A 179 13.84 -6.32 6.04
N HIS A 180 12.99 -6.85 5.17
CA HIS A 180 11.86 -7.70 5.55
C HIS A 180 11.49 -8.64 4.41
N THR A 181 10.55 -9.53 4.67
CA THR A 181 10.00 -10.45 3.67
C THR A 181 8.52 -10.19 3.49
N GLU A 182 8.07 -10.05 2.25
CA GLU A 182 6.67 -9.95 1.87
C GLU A 182 6.20 -11.27 1.24
N PRO A 183 4.96 -11.73 1.51
CA PRO A 183 4.36 -12.81 0.75
C PRO A 183 4.25 -12.45 -0.73
N SER A 184 4.54 -13.41 -1.59
CA SER A 184 4.35 -13.27 -3.02
C SER A 184 3.01 -13.87 -3.46
N ASP A 185 2.67 -13.68 -4.74
CA ASP A 185 1.47 -14.28 -5.31
C ASP A 185 1.43 -15.81 -5.11
N LYS A 186 0.22 -16.33 -4.91
CA LYS A 186 -0.09 -17.74 -4.56
C LYS A 186 0.89 -18.77 -5.14
N GLY A 187 1.78 -19.27 -4.29
CA GLY A 187 2.69 -20.38 -4.58
C GLY A 187 4.07 -19.99 -5.11
N ALA A 188 4.38 -18.69 -5.22
CA ALA A 188 5.74 -18.21 -5.40
C ALA A 188 6.50 -18.17 -4.06
N GLU A 189 7.82 -18.08 -4.14
CA GLU A 189 8.66 -17.86 -2.95
C GLU A 189 8.45 -16.42 -2.44
N PRO A 190 8.45 -16.18 -1.13
CA PRO A 190 8.34 -14.84 -0.58
C PRO A 190 9.43 -13.90 -1.11
N SER A 191 9.09 -12.63 -1.28
CA SER A 191 10.01 -11.60 -1.75
C SER A 191 10.82 -11.04 -0.59
N GLU A 192 12.15 -11.06 -0.72
CA GLU A 192 13.05 -10.37 0.21
C GLU A 192 13.22 -8.93 -0.25
N TRP A 193 13.06 -8.00 0.68
CA TRP A 193 13.24 -6.57 0.48
C TRP A 193 14.38 -6.07 1.35
N ASP A 194 15.24 -5.24 0.76
CA ASP A 194 16.21 -4.45 1.50
C ASP A 194 15.50 -3.34 2.30
N GLU A 195 16.25 -2.50 3.01
CA GLU A 195 15.70 -1.32 3.67
C GLU A 195 15.11 -0.33 2.65
N ILE A 196 13.88 0.12 2.90
CA ILE A 196 13.12 1.01 2.03
C ILE A 196 12.76 2.28 2.80
N THR A 197 12.96 3.45 2.17
CA THR A 197 12.41 4.71 2.66
C THR A 197 11.09 5.00 1.96
N TYR A 198 10.01 5.11 2.74
CA TYR A 198 8.70 5.54 2.29
C TYR A 198 8.50 7.03 2.52
N GLU A 199 7.85 7.69 1.57
CA GLU A 199 7.27 9.00 1.72
C GLU A 199 5.77 8.87 1.44
N SER A 200 4.95 9.01 2.48
CA SER A 200 3.51 9.05 2.35
C SER A 200 3.00 10.47 2.51
N THR A 201 2.01 10.84 1.69
CA THR A 201 1.27 12.09 1.84
C THR A 201 -0.20 11.79 2.06
N GLY A 202 -0.78 12.27 3.15
CA GLY A 202 -2.19 12.10 3.50
C GLY A 202 -2.93 13.43 3.57
N GLY A 203 -4.16 13.46 3.05
CA GLY A 203 -5.12 14.54 3.28
C GLY A 203 -6.02 14.21 4.47
N LEU A 204 -6.01 15.07 5.50
CA LEU A 204 -6.78 14.86 6.73
C LEU A 204 -7.83 15.94 6.96
N VAL A 205 -8.94 15.54 7.57
CA VAL A 205 -10.02 16.44 8.03
C VAL A 205 -10.36 16.18 9.49
N TRP A 206 -10.78 17.22 10.20
CA TRP A 206 -11.27 17.09 11.56
C TRP A 206 -12.78 16.88 11.55
N GLU A 207 -13.22 15.64 11.82
CA GLU A 207 -14.63 15.27 11.79
C GLU A 207 -15.02 14.50 13.05
N SER A 208 -16.12 14.93 13.68
CA SER A 208 -16.67 14.29 14.89
C SER A 208 -15.70 14.17 16.07
N GLY A 209 -14.74 15.10 16.18
CA GLY A 209 -13.78 15.17 17.28
C GLY A 209 -12.56 14.28 17.12
N ALA A 210 -12.24 13.85 15.89
CA ALA A 210 -11.02 13.13 15.56
C ALA A 210 -10.53 13.52 14.16
N TRP A 211 -9.23 13.38 13.93
CA TRP A 211 -8.65 13.44 12.60
C TRP A 211 -9.06 12.20 11.78
N LYS A 212 -9.46 12.43 10.53
CA LYS A 212 -9.82 11.39 9.56
C LYS A 212 -8.94 11.49 8.33
N VAL A 213 -8.35 10.38 7.91
CA VAL A 213 -7.64 10.27 6.63
C VAL A 213 -8.66 10.16 5.51
N VAL A 214 -8.66 11.14 4.60
CA VAL A 214 -9.60 11.21 3.48
C VAL A 214 -9.00 10.60 2.22
N ASP A 215 -7.70 10.78 2.04
CA ASP A 215 -6.94 10.24 0.92
C ASP A 215 -5.47 10.14 1.34
N PHE A 216 -4.71 9.24 0.73
CA PHE A 216 -3.27 9.19 0.87
C PHE A 216 -2.59 8.62 -0.37
N SER A 217 -1.33 8.97 -0.57
CA SER A 217 -0.41 8.29 -1.47
C SER A 217 0.80 7.81 -0.70
N ALA A 218 1.46 6.77 -1.18
CA ALA A 218 2.72 6.28 -0.64
C ALA A 218 3.67 5.98 -1.79
N ASP A 219 4.76 6.71 -1.83
CA ASP A 219 5.88 6.48 -2.73
C ASP A 219 7.04 5.90 -1.92
N TYR A 220 7.93 5.18 -2.59
CA TYR A 220 9.10 4.61 -1.93
C TYR A 220 10.35 4.82 -2.76
N SER A 221 11.48 4.78 -2.06
CA SER A 221 12.81 4.75 -2.66
C SER A 221 13.63 3.67 -1.98
N GLU A 222 14.29 2.86 -2.79
CA GLU A 222 15.28 1.90 -2.33
C GLU A 222 16.53 2.66 -1.88
N GLY A 223 17.13 2.22 -0.77
CA GLY A 223 18.24 2.90 -0.11
C GLY A 223 19.35 3.35 -1.08
N VAL A 224 19.82 4.58 -0.87
CA VAL A 224 20.97 5.15 -1.57
C VAL A 224 22.20 4.29 -1.25
N GLU A 225 22.83 3.68 -2.26
CA GLU A 225 24.13 3.03 -2.11
C GLU A 225 25.11 4.04 -1.47
N GLY A 226 25.55 3.74 -0.24
CA GLY A 226 26.56 4.52 0.50
C GLY A 226 27.97 4.36 -0.03
#